data_AF-F3CCL0-F1
#
_entry.id   AF-F3CCL0-F1
#
_cell.length_a   1.000
_cell.length_b   1.000
_cell.length_c   1.000
_cell.angle_alpha   90.00
_cell.angle_beta   90.00
_cell.angle_gamma   90.00
#
_symmetry.space_group_name_H-M   'P 1'
#
loop_
_entity.id
_entity.type
_entity.pdbx_description
1 polymer ?
#
loop_
_entity_poly.entity_id
_entity_poly.type
_entity_poly.pdbx_seq_one_letter_code
_entity_poly.pdbx_strand_id
1 'polypeptide(L)' 'EFLSELAYYNVLYDRDAQGGELFHVYTDAFDGRFFFEILQRKNGYVGYGAANVPVRLAAMAKARNVAARQARL' A
#
# COMPACT_ATOMS: atom_id res chain seq x y z
N GLU A 1 14.38 -13.38 4.33
CA GLU A 1 14.70 -12.51 3.19
C GLU A 1 13.45 -11.89 2.56
N PHE A 2 12.51 -12.70 2.04
CA PHE A 2 11.29 -12.17 1.40
C PHE A 2 10.48 -11.17 2.25
N LEU A 3 10.04 -11.55 3.46
CA LEU A 3 9.26 -10.64 4.32
C LEU A 3 10.06 -9.40 4.76
N SER A 4 11.37 -9.55 4.96
CA SER A 4 12.24 -8.43 5.33
C SER A 4 12.40 -7.43 4.19
N GLU A 5 12.45 -7.88 2.94
CA GLU A 5 12.47 -6.98 1.78
C GLU A 5 11.14 -6.24 1.63
N LEU A 6 10.01 -6.93 1.75
CA LEU A 6 8.69 -6.30 1.71
C LEU A 6 8.56 -5.23 2.79
N ALA A 7 9.01 -5.53 4.01
CA ALA A 7 9.03 -4.58 5.11
C ALA A 7 9.95 -3.39 4.82
N TYR A 8 11.15 -3.64 4.29
CA TYR A 8 12.11 -2.59 3.95
C TYR A 8 11.56 -1.61 2.89
N TYR A 9 10.88 -2.13 1.86
CA TYR A 9 10.29 -1.33 0.79
C TYR A 9 8.84 -0.90 1.07
N ASN A 10 8.27 -1.23 2.24
CA ASN A 10 6.87 -0.98 2.60
C ASN A 10 5.86 -1.54 1.58
N VAL A 11 6.17 -2.71 1.00
CA VAL A 11 5.32 -3.39 0.04
C VAL A 11 4.25 -4.19 0.77
N LEU A 12 2.99 -3.88 0.45
CA LEU A 12 1.86 -4.69 0.88
C LEU A 12 1.73 -5.93 -0.01
N TYR A 13 1.26 -7.02 0.57
CA TYR A 13 1.24 -8.32 -0.07
C TYR A 13 -0.12 -9.01 0.12
N ASP A 14 -0.61 -9.68 -0.91
CA ASP A 14 -1.78 -10.55 -0.84
C ASP A 14 -1.54 -11.82 -1.68
N ARG A 15 -2.13 -12.93 -1.27
CA ARG A 15 -2.06 -14.21 -1.97
C ARG A 15 -3.43 -14.87 -1.99
N ASP A 16 -3.91 -15.24 -3.17
CA ASP A 16 -5.18 -15.95 -3.31
C ASP A 16 -5.04 -17.47 -3.09
N ALA A 17 -6.18 -18.16 -3.05
CA ALA A 17 -6.23 -19.61 -2.83
C ALA A 17 -5.62 -20.44 -3.98
N GLN A 18 -5.47 -19.86 -5.17
CA GLN A 18 -4.86 -20.52 -6.34
C GLN A 18 -3.35 -20.28 -6.42
N GLY A 19 -2.78 -19.53 -5.48
CA GLY A 19 -1.35 -19.19 -5.46
C GLY A 19 -0.99 -17.95 -6.29
N GLY A 20 -1.99 -17.20 -6.75
CA GLY A 20 -1.82 -15.87 -7.33
C GLY A 20 -1.27 -14.91 -6.27
N GLU A 21 -0.31 -14.06 -6.64
CA GLU A 21 0.29 -13.09 -5.74
C GLU A 21 0.09 -11.66 -6.23
N LEU A 22 -0.17 -10.76 -5.28
CA LEU A 22 -0.21 -9.31 -5.47
C LEU A 22 0.82 -8.64 -4.58
N PHE A 23 1.64 -7.80 -5.20
CA PHE A 23 2.52 -6.87 -4.52
C PHE A 23 2.04 -5.47 -4.88
N HIS A 24 1.80 -4.62 -3.89
CA HIS A 24 1.38 -3.25 -4.18
C HIS A 24 1.89 -2.24 -3.15
N VAL A 25 2.12 -1.02 -3.64
CA VAL A 25 2.54 0.13 -2.85
C VAL A 25 1.65 1.32 -3.20
N TYR A 26 1.50 2.21 -2.23
CA TYR A 26 0.69 3.43 -2.37
C TYR A 26 1.60 4.65 -2.25
N THR A 27 1.37 5.64 -3.09
CA THR A 27 1.98 6.95 -2.91
C THR A 27 1.26 7.71 -1.79
N ASP A 28 1.88 8.77 -1.30
CA ASP A 28 1.16 9.79 -0.57
C ASP A 28 0.06 10.42 -1.47
N ALA A 29 -0.93 11.02 -0.82
CA ALA A 29 -2.00 11.72 -1.53
C ALA A 29 -1.45 13.01 -2.16
N PHE A 30 -1.62 13.13 -3.47
CA PHE A 30 -1.34 14.35 -4.22
C PHE A 30 -2.38 15.42 -3.88
N ASP A 31 -1.91 16.56 -3.33
CA ASP A 31 -2.74 17.69 -2.88
C ASP A 31 -3.92 17.26 -1.97
N GLY A 32 -3.75 16.17 -1.21
CA GLY A 32 -4.79 15.63 -0.34
C GLY A 32 -6.01 15.04 -1.06
N ARG A 33 -5.92 14.79 -2.38
CA ARG A 33 -7.06 14.34 -3.22
C ARG A 33 -6.94 12.87 -3.63
N PHE A 34 -6.07 12.60 -4.58
CA PHE A 34 -5.87 11.27 -5.15
C PHE A 34 -4.47 10.77 -4.84
N PHE A 35 -4.31 9.46 -4.80
CA PHE A 35 -3.03 8.79 -4.66
C PHE A 35 -2.92 7.79 -5.81
N PHE A 36 -1.71 7.31 -6.06
CA PHE A 36 -1.46 6.25 -7.01
C PHE A 36 -1.17 4.95 -6.28
N GLU A 37 -1.62 3.86 -6.88
CA GLU A 37 -1.27 2.50 -6.48
C GLU A 37 -0.42 1.89 -7.60
N ILE A 38 0.75 1.38 -7.23
CA ILE A 38 1.62 0.63 -8.15
C ILE A 38 1.53 -0.83 -7.76
N LEU A 39 1.13 -1.68 -8.70
CA LEU A 39 0.91 -3.10 -8.46
C LEU A 39 1.76 -3.99 -9.38
N GLN A 40 2.13 -5.16 -8.86
CA GLN A 40 2.69 -6.27 -9.60
C GLN A 40 1.85 -7.51 -9.29
N ARG A 41 1.27 -8.10 -10.34
CA ARG A 41 0.52 -9.36 -10.27
C ARG A 41 1.41 -10.51 -10.76
N LYS A 42 1.38 -11.63 -10.04
CA LYS A 42 2.03 -12.88 -10.44
C LYS A 42 1.05 -14.03 -10.40
N ASN A 43 1.35 -15.08 -11.16
CA ASN A 43 0.63 -16.36 -11.15
C ASN A 43 -0.89 -16.23 -11.33
N GLY A 44 -1.33 -15.28 -12.15
CA GLY A 44 -2.75 -15.11 -12.48
C GLY A 44 -3.62 -14.46 -11.41
N TYR A 45 -3.04 -13.76 -10.42
CA TYR A 45 -3.84 -13.05 -9.41
C TYR A 45 -4.83 -12.03 -10.01
N VAL A 46 -6.12 -12.22 -9.78
CA VAL A 46 -7.22 -11.38 -10.32
C VAL A 46 -7.87 -10.47 -9.28
N GLY A 47 -7.56 -10.63 -8.00
CA GLY A 47 -8.14 -9.83 -6.92
C GLY A 47 -7.68 -8.37 -6.89
N TYR A 48 -8.05 -7.65 -5.82
CA TYR A 48 -7.67 -6.24 -5.61
C TYR A 48 -6.94 -5.99 -4.29
N GLY A 49 -6.50 -7.03 -3.59
CA GLY A 49 -5.81 -6.86 -2.30
C GLY A 49 -6.70 -6.28 -1.21
N ALA A 50 -7.99 -6.64 -1.17
CA ALA A 50 -8.97 -6.09 -0.23
C ALA A 50 -8.54 -6.24 1.24
N ALA A 51 -7.80 -7.30 1.56
CA ALA A 51 -7.22 -7.54 2.89
C ALA A 51 -6.32 -6.39 3.38
N ASN A 52 -5.70 -5.64 2.46
CA ASN A 52 -4.75 -4.57 2.78
C ASN A 52 -5.42 -3.20 2.96
N VAL A 53 -6.74 -3.07 2.71
CA VAL A 53 -7.47 -1.80 2.82
C VAL A 53 -7.35 -1.16 4.20
N PRO A 54 -7.53 -1.87 5.34
CA PRO A 54 -7.42 -1.26 6.66
C PRO A 54 -6.03 -0.69 6.94
N VAL A 55 -4.98 -1.41 6.52
CA VAL A 55 -3.58 -1.00 6.71
C VAL A 55 -3.30 0.27 5.90
N ARG A 56 -3.75 0.32 4.64
CA ARG A 56 -3.65 1.51 3.79
C ARG A 56 -4.32 2.72 4.44
N LEU A 57 -5.56 2.57 4.90
CA LEU A 57 -6.31 3.67 5.52
C LEU A 57 -5.60 4.20 6.78
N ALA A 58 -5.06 3.31 7.62
CA ALA A 58 -4.29 3.70 8.80
C ALA A 58 -3.00 4.46 8.42
N ALA A 59 -2.27 3.98 7.40
CA ALA A 59 -1.06 4.63 6.90
C ALA A 59 -1.37 6.03 6.34
N MET A 60 -2.42 6.16 5.52
CA MET A 60 -2.85 7.46 4.96
C MET A 60 -3.32 8.44 6.05
N ALA A 61 -4.06 7.96 7.06
CA ALA A 61 -4.47 8.79 8.18
C ALA A 61 -3.27 9.33 8.96
N LYS A 62 -2.24 8.49 9.17
CA LYS A 62 -0.97 8.90 9.79
C LYS A 62 -0.23 9.94 8.94
N ALA A 63 -0.11 9.72 7.63
CA ALA A 63 0.56 10.63 6.70
C ALA A 63 -0.10 12.02 6.67
N ARG A 64 -1.44 12.08 6.65
CA ARG A 64 -2.18 13.35 6.70
C ARG A 64 -1.87 14.17 7.96
N ASN A 65 -1.73 13.52 9.11
CA ASN A 65 -1.38 14.20 10.35
C ASN A 65 0.04 14.78 10.32
N VAL A 66 0.97 14.09 9.65
CA VAL A 66 2.35 14.57 9.46
C VAL A 66 2.37 15.80 8.55
N ALA A 67 1.70 15.74 7.39
CA ALA A 67 1.62 16.86 6.45
C ALA A 67 1.00 18.11 7.10
N ALA A 68 -0.09 17.94 7.86
CA ALA A 68 -0.75 19.04 8.57
C ALA A 68 0.16 19.68 9.64
N ARG A 69 1.05 18.90 10.26
CA ARG A 69 2.03 19.42 11.22
C ARG A 69 3.14 20.20 10.52
N GLN A 70 3.61 19.73 9.37
CA GLN A 70 4.65 20.43 8.59
C GLN A 70 4.17 21.77 8.06
N ALA A 71 2.91 21.88 7.62
CA ALA A 71 2.35 23.13 7.10
C ALA A 71 2.12 24.23 8.17
N ARG A 72 2.23 23.91 9.46
CA ARG A 72 2.05 24.85 10.58
C ARG A 72 3.37 25.43 11.12
N LEU A 73 4.51 24.94 10.62
CA LEU A 73 5.86 25.41 10.95
C LEU A 73 6.33 26.39 9.87
#